data_AF-A0A7J2ZEU3-F1
#
_entry.id   AF-A0A7J2ZEU3-F1
#
_cell.length_a   1.000
_cell.length_b   1.000
_cell.length_c   1.000
_cell.angle_alpha   90.00
_cell.angle_beta   90.00
_cell.angle_gamma   90.00
#
_symmetry.space_group_name_H-M   'P 1'
#
loop_
_entity.id
_entity.type
_entity.pdbx_description
1 polymer ?
#
loop_
_entity_poly.entity_id
_entity_poly.type
_entity_poly.pdbx_seq_one_letter_code
_entity_poly.pdbx_strand_id
1 'polypeptide(L)'
;ENIVENYLGAENTSILMAKIGSRGSILNAIQMAAMLGQQAVRGKRIKRGYSGRPLIHYKKGDLGAEARGFITSSFKDGLDPREFFFHSMGGRESLVNTAIRTARSGYMQRRLINALQDLVVHPDLTVRDSGGCVVQFVYGGDGRDPKKVTKGGEALIGPERE
;
A
#
# COMPACT_ATOMS: atom_id res chain seq x y z
N GLU A 1 12.70 4.82 -15.98
CA GLU A 1 12.18 6.13 -15.56
C GLU A 1 12.50 7.24 -16.56
N ASN A 2 13.73 7.35 -17.07
CA ASN A 2 14.15 8.43 -17.98
C ASN A 2 13.31 8.62 -19.26
N ILE A 3 12.70 7.59 -19.85
CA ILE A 3 11.94 7.76 -21.11
C ILE A 3 10.73 8.68 -20.91
N VAL A 4 9.93 8.46 -19.85
CA VAL A 4 8.73 9.27 -19.62
C VAL A 4 9.12 10.71 -19.25
N GLU A 5 10.15 10.91 -18.45
CA GLU A 5 10.64 12.25 -18.12
C GLU A 5 11.21 13.01 -19.31
N ASN A 6 11.96 12.31 -20.18
CA ASN A 6 12.54 12.91 -21.37
C ASN A 6 11.46 13.32 -22.39
N TYR A 7 10.38 12.55 -22.52
CA TYR A 7 9.35 12.79 -23.54
C TYR A 7 8.18 13.68 -23.06
N LEU A 8 7.84 13.68 -21.77
CA LEU A 8 6.77 14.54 -21.24
C LEU A 8 7.26 15.91 -20.76
N GLY A 9 8.58 16.10 -20.64
CA GLY A 9 9.20 17.35 -20.21
C GLY A 9 9.20 17.54 -18.69
N ALA A 10 10.27 18.13 -18.17
CA ALA A 10 10.44 18.38 -16.73
C ALA A 10 9.42 19.41 -16.19
N GLU A 11 8.89 20.28 -17.06
CA GLU A 11 7.91 21.32 -16.74
C GLU A 11 6.48 20.79 -16.63
N ASN A 12 6.24 19.51 -16.93
CA ASN A 12 4.92 18.92 -16.79
C ASN A 12 4.53 18.87 -15.29
N THR A 13 3.44 19.55 -14.95
CA THR A 13 2.93 19.63 -13.57
C THR A 13 2.71 18.26 -12.94
N SER A 14 2.28 17.26 -13.72
CA SER A 14 2.07 15.89 -13.21
C SER A 14 3.37 15.21 -12.79
N ILE A 15 4.46 15.47 -13.52
CA ILE A 15 5.79 14.93 -13.19
C ILE A 15 6.38 15.69 -12.01
N LEU A 16 6.21 17.02 -11.98
CA LEU A 16 6.64 17.82 -10.85
C LEU A 16 5.99 17.37 -9.54
N MET A 17 4.66 17.15 -9.54
CA MET A 17 3.92 16.66 -8.36
C MET A 17 4.43 15.30 -7.87
N ALA A 18 4.78 14.40 -8.81
CA ALA A 18 5.38 13.11 -8.49
C ALA A 18 6.80 13.26 -7.92
N LYS A 19 7.63 14.14 -8.49
CA LYS A 19 9.02 14.39 -8.06
C LYS A 19 9.10 15.01 -6.67
N ILE A 20 8.23 15.96 -6.37
CA ILE A 20 8.17 16.58 -5.03
C ILE A 20 7.49 15.68 -3.98
N GLY A 21 7.00 14.49 -4.37
CA GLY A 21 6.35 13.53 -3.48
C GLY A 21 4.98 13.98 -2.96
N SER A 22 4.35 14.95 -3.62
CA SER A 22 3.05 15.49 -3.18
C SER A 22 1.90 14.56 -3.54
N ARG A 23 1.72 14.27 -4.84
CA ARG A 23 0.63 13.43 -5.32
C ARG A 23 0.97 12.79 -6.65
N GLY A 24 0.63 11.51 -6.76
CA GLY A 24 0.99 10.70 -7.92
C GLY A 24 2.44 10.24 -7.86
N SER A 25 2.75 9.27 -8.71
CA SER A 25 4.07 8.69 -8.86
C SER A 25 4.44 8.65 -10.35
N ILE A 26 5.72 8.44 -10.66
CA ILE A 26 6.18 8.23 -12.04
C ILE A 26 5.43 7.06 -12.68
N LEU A 27 5.08 6.03 -11.91
CA LEU A 27 4.26 4.92 -12.38
C LEU A 27 2.88 5.38 -12.88
N ASN A 28 2.23 6.33 -12.20
CA ASN A 28 0.95 6.86 -12.67
C ASN A 28 1.12 7.63 -13.99
N ALA A 29 2.21 8.38 -14.15
CA ALA A 29 2.51 9.06 -15.41
C ALA A 29 2.74 8.05 -16.55
N ILE A 30 3.46 6.95 -16.30
CA ILE A 30 3.64 5.84 -17.26
C ILE A 30 2.29 5.24 -17.66
N GLN A 31 1.39 5.00 -16.70
CA GLN A 31 0.07 4.41 -16.99
C GLN A 31 -0.85 5.35 -17.78
N MET A 32 -0.72 6.67 -17.54
CA MET A 32 -1.47 7.67 -18.29
C MET A 32 -0.97 7.81 -19.74
N ALA A 33 0.35 7.79 -19.95
CA ALA A 33 0.95 8.18 -21.23
C ALA A 33 1.49 7.03 -22.09
N ALA A 34 1.85 5.88 -21.51
CA ALA A 34 2.56 4.81 -22.21
C ALA A 34 1.81 3.47 -22.19
N MET A 35 1.64 2.85 -21.02
CA MET A 35 0.92 1.58 -20.90
C MET A 35 0.48 1.29 -19.46
N LEU A 36 -0.63 0.55 -19.30
CA LEU A 36 -1.08 0.08 -17.99
C LEU A 36 -0.24 -1.07 -17.43
N GLY A 37 0.19 -2.00 -18.29
CA GLY A 37 0.97 -3.17 -17.93
C GLY A 37 0.14 -4.36 -17.43
N GLN A 38 0.82 -5.29 -16.75
CA GLN A 38 0.24 -6.58 -16.36
C GLN A 38 -0.80 -6.44 -15.25
N GLN A 39 -2.02 -6.87 -15.52
CA GLN A 39 -3.06 -7.07 -14.51
C GLN A 39 -2.92 -8.45 -13.87
N ALA A 40 -2.94 -8.49 -12.54
CA ALA A 40 -2.89 -9.73 -11.78
C ALA A 40 -4.12 -9.84 -10.91
N VAL A 41 -4.58 -11.07 -10.69
CA VAL A 41 -5.63 -11.38 -9.72
C VAL A 41 -5.08 -12.36 -8.69
N ARG A 42 -5.11 -11.99 -7.40
CA ARG A 42 -4.56 -12.79 -6.28
C ARG A 42 -3.10 -13.20 -6.50
N GLY A 43 -2.30 -12.26 -6.97
CA GLY A 43 -0.86 -12.46 -7.21
C GLY A 43 -0.52 -13.37 -8.40
N LYS A 44 -1.49 -13.75 -9.23
CA LYS A 44 -1.27 -14.58 -10.43
C LYS A 44 -1.79 -13.87 -11.68
N ARG A 45 -1.20 -14.17 -12.85
CA ARG A 45 -1.74 -13.76 -14.15
C ARG A 45 -3.16 -14.26 -14.33
N ILE A 46 -3.95 -13.58 -15.16
CA ILE A 46 -5.37 -13.90 -15.34
C ILE A 46 -5.52 -15.28 -15.99
N LYS A 47 -5.98 -16.25 -15.21
CA LYS A 47 -6.28 -17.62 -15.67
C LYS A 47 -7.75 -18.01 -15.50
N ARG A 48 -8.43 -17.38 -14.54
CA ARG A 48 -9.83 -17.68 -14.20
C ARG A 48 -10.75 -17.13 -15.29
N GLY A 49 -11.78 -17.88 -15.63
CA GLY A 49 -12.71 -17.55 -16.70
C GLY A 49 -13.43 -18.79 -17.22
N TYR A 50 -13.52 -18.89 -18.55
CA TYR A 50 -14.13 -20.00 -19.28
C TYR A 50 -13.23 -21.24 -19.33
N SER A 51 -13.75 -22.35 -19.87
CA SER A 51 -13.06 -23.64 -20.00
C SER A 51 -11.73 -23.53 -20.76
N GLY A 52 -10.64 -23.39 -20.02
CA GLY A 52 -9.26 -23.28 -20.53
C GLY A 52 -8.86 -21.91 -21.08
N ARG A 53 -9.66 -20.86 -20.88
CA ARG A 53 -9.37 -19.51 -21.40
C ARG A 53 -10.02 -18.41 -20.56
N PRO A 54 -9.41 -17.22 -20.45
CA PRO A 54 -9.96 -16.15 -19.63
C PRO A 54 -11.17 -15.46 -20.28
N LEU A 55 -11.16 -15.28 -21.61
CA LEU A 55 -12.28 -14.74 -22.39
C LEU A 55 -12.58 -15.63 -23.60
N ILE A 56 -13.83 -15.58 -24.10
CA ILE A 56 -14.26 -16.34 -25.28
C ILE A 56 -13.54 -15.95 -26.57
N HIS A 57 -13.00 -14.72 -26.62
CA HIS A 57 -12.26 -14.18 -27.76
C HIS A 57 -10.87 -14.82 -27.94
N TYR A 58 -10.33 -15.46 -26.90
CA TYR A 58 -9.03 -16.14 -26.98
C TYR A 58 -9.18 -17.63 -27.29
N LYS A 59 -8.13 -18.21 -27.87
CA LYS A 59 -8.03 -19.65 -28.07
C LYS A 59 -7.90 -20.36 -26.71
N LYS A 60 -8.41 -21.60 -26.63
CA LYS A 60 -8.25 -22.43 -25.43
C LYS A 60 -6.76 -22.70 -25.22
N GLY A 61 -6.30 -22.53 -23.98
CA GLY A 61 -4.90 -22.74 -23.60
C GLY A 61 -3.94 -21.60 -23.93
N ASP A 62 -4.41 -20.49 -24.53
CA ASP A 62 -3.53 -19.39 -24.91
C ASP A 62 -2.77 -18.78 -23.71
N LEU A 63 -1.44 -18.67 -23.82
CA LEU A 63 -0.54 -18.14 -22.78
C LEU A 63 0.04 -16.75 -23.15
N GLY A 64 -0.42 -16.18 -24.27
CA GLY A 64 -0.01 -14.87 -24.75
C GLY A 64 -0.18 -13.75 -23.71
N ALA A 65 0.55 -12.65 -23.92
CA ALA A 65 0.55 -11.51 -23.01
C ALA A 65 -0.86 -10.91 -22.85
N GLU A 66 -1.50 -10.56 -23.96
CA GLU A 66 -2.87 -10.02 -24.01
C GLU A 66 -3.89 -10.98 -23.39
N ALA A 67 -3.83 -12.25 -23.80
CA ALA A 67 -4.73 -13.30 -23.28
C ALA A 67 -4.66 -13.42 -21.77
N ARG A 68 -3.52 -13.14 -21.14
CA ARG A 68 -3.31 -13.28 -19.70
C ARG A 68 -3.29 -11.95 -18.95
N GLY A 69 -3.87 -10.91 -19.53
CA GLY A 69 -4.14 -9.64 -18.85
C GLY A 69 -2.99 -8.63 -18.90
N PHE A 70 -2.07 -8.74 -19.85
CA PHE A 70 -1.15 -7.63 -20.14
C PHE A 70 -1.87 -6.59 -20.98
N ILE A 71 -1.90 -5.34 -20.51
CA ILE A 71 -2.55 -4.22 -21.19
C ILE A 71 -1.46 -3.34 -21.78
N THR A 72 -1.43 -3.26 -23.11
CA THR A 72 -0.47 -2.43 -23.85
C THR A 72 -0.94 -1.00 -23.95
N SER A 73 -2.25 -0.77 -23.96
CA SER A 73 -2.81 0.57 -24.12
C SER A 73 -2.61 1.44 -22.87
N SER A 74 -2.50 2.74 -23.10
CA SER A 74 -2.45 3.76 -22.06
C SER A 74 -3.86 4.30 -21.75
N PHE A 75 -4.03 5.03 -20.63
CA PHE A 75 -5.29 5.74 -20.40
C PHE A 75 -5.55 6.86 -21.40
N LYS A 76 -4.50 7.45 -21.98
CA LYS A 76 -4.62 8.48 -23.02
C LYS A 76 -5.20 7.90 -24.31
N ASP A 77 -4.72 6.72 -24.71
CA ASP A 77 -5.13 6.09 -25.98
C ASP A 77 -6.50 5.38 -25.86
N GLY A 78 -6.88 5.02 -24.64
CA GLY A 78 -8.10 4.26 -24.35
C GLY A 78 -7.87 2.75 -24.37
N LEU A 79 -8.78 2.00 -23.74
CA LEU A 79 -8.65 0.55 -23.58
C LEU A 79 -9.59 -0.19 -24.55
N ASP A 80 -9.10 -1.25 -25.18
CA ASP A 80 -9.94 -2.23 -25.88
C ASP A 80 -10.93 -2.88 -24.87
N PRO A 81 -12.13 -3.30 -25.28
CA PRO A 81 -13.08 -3.95 -24.36
C PRO A 81 -12.50 -5.13 -23.56
N ARG A 82 -11.57 -5.90 -24.14
CA ARG A 82 -10.86 -7.00 -23.46
C ARG A 82 -9.91 -6.48 -22.39
N GLU A 83 -9.15 -5.43 -22.71
CA GLU A 83 -8.24 -4.77 -21.78
C GLU A 83 -9.01 -4.11 -20.63
N PHE A 84 -10.11 -3.41 -20.94
CA PHE A 84 -10.99 -2.80 -19.95
C PHE A 84 -11.56 -3.84 -18.98
N PHE A 85 -11.99 -5.00 -19.50
CA PHE A 85 -12.47 -6.09 -18.67
C PHE A 85 -11.38 -6.64 -17.74
N PHE A 86 -10.15 -6.83 -18.25
CA PHE A 86 -9.03 -7.26 -17.42
C PHE A 86 -8.62 -6.22 -16.38
N HIS A 87 -8.62 -4.94 -16.73
CA HIS A 87 -8.36 -3.85 -15.79
C HIS A 87 -9.41 -3.81 -14.68
N SER A 88 -10.68 -4.02 -15.02
CA SER A 88 -11.79 -4.07 -14.07
C SER A 88 -11.65 -5.22 -13.07
N MET A 89 -11.09 -6.37 -13.47
CA MET A 89 -10.80 -7.47 -12.53
C MET A 89 -9.79 -7.06 -11.47
N GLY A 90 -8.70 -6.40 -11.88
CA GLY A 90 -7.67 -5.89 -10.97
C GLY A 90 -8.22 -4.79 -10.05
N GLY A 91 -9.01 -3.87 -10.60
CA GLY A 91 -9.70 -2.82 -9.84
C GLY A 91 -10.66 -3.40 -8.79
N ARG A 92 -11.42 -4.45 -9.11
CA ARG A 92 -12.29 -5.11 -8.13
C ARG A 92 -11.48 -5.73 -6.99
N GLU A 93 -10.35 -6.36 -7.27
CA GLU A 93 -9.50 -6.92 -6.22
C GLU A 93 -8.98 -5.83 -5.27
N SER A 94 -8.58 -4.65 -5.79
CA SER A 94 -8.09 -3.56 -4.95
C SER A 94 -9.18 -3.03 -4.00
N LEU A 95 -10.42 -2.90 -4.49
CA LEU A 95 -11.56 -2.47 -3.69
C LEU A 95 -11.89 -3.49 -2.59
N VAL A 96 -11.96 -4.77 -2.95
CA VAL A 96 -12.24 -5.86 -2.00
C VAL A 96 -11.14 -5.97 -0.95
N ASN A 97 -9.87 -5.89 -1.36
CA ASN A 97 -8.74 -5.96 -0.44
C ASN A 97 -8.74 -4.79 0.54
N THR A 98 -9.07 -3.59 0.09
CA THR A 98 -9.22 -2.42 0.96
C THR A 98 -10.31 -2.66 1.99
N ALA A 99 -11.51 -3.10 1.58
CA ALA A 99 -12.61 -3.38 2.51
C ALA A 99 -12.25 -4.45 3.56
N ILE A 100 -11.61 -5.55 3.14
CA ILE A 100 -11.16 -6.61 4.06
C ILE A 100 -10.09 -6.11 5.02
N ARG A 101 -9.10 -5.35 4.52
CA ARG A 101 -8.02 -4.80 5.35
C ARG A 101 -8.56 -3.83 6.40
N THR A 102 -9.49 -2.96 6.03
CA THR A 102 -10.14 -2.01 6.96
C THR A 102 -10.87 -2.74 8.08
N ALA A 103 -11.68 -3.75 7.75
CA ALA A 103 -12.41 -4.51 8.77
C ALA A 103 -11.44 -5.23 9.74
N ARG A 104 -10.38 -5.85 9.21
CA ARG A 104 -9.39 -6.58 10.02
C ARG A 104 -8.54 -5.64 10.89
N SER A 105 -8.07 -4.52 10.34
CA SER A 105 -7.24 -3.57 11.09
C SER A 105 -8.03 -2.92 12.21
N GLY A 106 -9.27 -2.50 11.96
CA GLY A 106 -10.14 -1.91 12.99
C GLY A 106 -10.45 -2.89 14.13
N TYR A 107 -10.78 -4.14 13.79
CA TYR A 107 -11.03 -5.16 14.81
C TYR A 107 -9.76 -5.49 15.63
N MET A 108 -8.61 -5.62 14.96
CA MET A 108 -7.33 -5.84 15.63
C MET A 108 -6.99 -4.68 16.56
N GLN A 109 -7.13 -3.44 16.10
CA GLN A 109 -6.91 -2.23 16.90
C GLN A 109 -7.80 -2.24 18.14
N ARG A 110 -9.11 -2.50 18.01
CA ARG A 110 -10.02 -2.55 19.16
C ARG A 110 -9.60 -3.61 20.18
N ARG A 111 -9.20 -4.80 19.72
CA ARG A 111 -8.72 -5.87 20.61
C ARG A 111 -7.45 -5.49 21.35
N LEU A 112 -6.50 -4.85 20.65
CA LEU A 112 -5.24 -4.40 21.25
C LEU A 112 -5.48 -3.28 22.26
N ILE A 113 -6.33 -2.31 21.95
CA ILE A 113 -6.70 -1.23 22.88
C ILE A 113 -7.30 -1.84 24.14
N ASN A 114 -8.32 -2.69 24.01
CA ASN A 114 -8.97 -3.30 25.18
C ASN A 114 -8.02 -4.16 26.03
N ALA A 115 -6.99 -4.76 25.42
CA ALA A 115 -6.01 -5.59 26.14
C ALA A 115 -4.91 -4.77 26.83
N LEU A 116 -4.59 -3.58 26.32
CA LEU A 116 -3.44 -2.78 26.75
C LEU A 116 -3.82 -1.46 27.44
N GLN A 117 -5.10 -1.08 27.44
CA GLN A 117 -5.57 0.20 27.99
C GLN A 117 -5.26 0.40 29.48
N ASP A 118 -5.12 -0.69 30.24
CA ASP A 118 -4.84 -0.64 31.68
C ASP A 118 -3.33 -0.49 31.99
N LEU A 119 -2.46 -0.56 30.98
CA LEU A 119 -1.02 -0.47 31.18
C LEU A 119 -0.58 0.99 31.32
N VAL A 120 0.03 1.31 32.46
CA VAL A 120 0.49 2.67 32.78
C VAL A 120 1.94 2.65 33.23
N VAL A 121 2.70 3.68 32.84
CA VAL A 121 4.07 3.91 33.30
C VAL A 121 4.02 4.64 34.65
N HIS A 122 4.64 4.06 35.67
CA HIS A 122 4.75 4.66 37.00
C HIS A 122 6.00 5.56 37.11
N PRO A 123 6.07 6.42 38.15
CA PRO A 123 7.23 7.30 38.38
C PRO A 123 8.57 6.58 38.53
N ASP A 124 8.55 5.29 38.87
CA ASP A 124 9.73 4.42 38.96
C ASP A 124 10.13 3.78 37.60
N LEU A 125 9.52 4.24 36.50
CA LEU A 125 9.70 3.74 35.12
C LEU A 125 9.22 2.31 34.90
N THR A 126 8.55 1.68 35.87
CA THR A 126 7.92 0.38 35.68
C THR A 126 6.59 0.54 34.94
N VAL A 127 6.24 -0.45 34.12
CA VAL A 127 4.91 -0.54 33.51
C VAL A 127 4.09 -1.53 34.31
N ARG A 128 2.92 -1.10 34.80
CA ARG A 128 2.03 -1.93 35.61
C ARG A 128 0.63 -1.97 35.04
N ASP A 129 -0.09 -3.04 35.34
CA ASP A 129 -1.52 -3.16 35.04
C ASP A 129 -2.40 -2.54 36.14
N SER A 130 -3.72 -2.58 35.95
CA SER A 130 -4.72 -2.07 36.91
C SER A 130 -4.73 -2.82 38.25
N GLY A 131 -4.19 -4.05 38.30
CA GLY A 131 -4.01 -4.85 39.52
C GLY A 131 -2.70 -4.59 40.25
N GLY A 132 -1.83 -3.71 39.73
CA GLY A 132 -0.51 -3.42 40.30
C GLY A 132 0.57 -4.46 39.96
N CYS A 133 0.29 -5.41 39.07
CA CYS A 133 1.29 -6.38 38.59
C CYS A 133 2.27 -5.70 37.63
N VAL A 134 3.57 -5.92 37.84
CA VAL A 134 4.62 -5.37 36.99
C VAL A 134 4.71 -6.18 35.68
N VAL A 135 4.48 -5.50 34.56
CA VAL A 135 4.56 -6.07 33.20
C VAL A 135 5.93 -5.81 32.58
N GLN A 136 6.51 -4.64 32.81
CA GLN A 136 7.89 -4.31 32.43
C GLN A 136 8.60 -3.61 33.60
N PHE A 137 9.84 -4.03 33.89
CA PHE A 137 10.66 -3.37 34.92
C PHE A 137 11.17 -1.99 34.50
N VAL A 138 11.36 -1.77 33.20
CA VAL A 138 11.72 -0.49 32.60
C VAL A 138 10.90 -0.33 31.32
N TYR A 139 10.16 0.78 31.21
CA TYR A 139 9.37 1.09 30.01
C TYR A 139 10.22 1.03 28.74
N GLY A 140 9.82 0.22 27.77
CA GLY A 140 10.55 0.10 26.49
C GLY A 140 11.95 -0.54 26.61
N GLY A 141 12.36 -0.98 27.80
CA GLY A 141 13.71 -1.49 28.09
C GLY A 141 14.77 -0.41 28.31
N ASP A 142 14.56 0.81 27.79
CA ASP A 142 15.49 1.94 27.89
C ASP A 142 14.91 3.16 28.63
N GLY A 143 13.63 3.12 29.01
CA GLY A 143 12.94 4.18 29.74
C GLY A 143 12.60 5.40 28.87
N ARG A 144 12.71 5.30 27.53
CA ARG A 144 12.60 6.46 26.64
C ARG A 144 11.25 6.51 25.94
N ASP A 145 10.69 7.72 25.85
CA ASP A 145 9.48 7.97 25.06
C ASP A 145 9.78 7.86 23.56
N PRO A 146 9.12 6.95 22.80
CA PRO A 146 9.30 6.80 21.36
C PRO A 146 9.12 8.10 20.57
N LYS A 147 8.33 9.06 21.07
CA LYS A 147 8.13 10.37 20.43
C LYS A 147 9.39 11.25 20.49
N LYS A 148 10.26 11.05 21.49
CA LYS A 148 11.46 11.86 21.74
C LYS A 148 12.73 11.24 21.16
N VAL A 149 12.65 10.01 20.66
CA VAL A 149 13.80 9.29 20.09
C VAL A 149 13.94 9.62 18.61
N THR A 150 15.11 10.11 18.21
CA THR A 150 15.46 10.27 16.79
C THR A 150 16.02 8.98 16.21
N LYS A 151 15.95 8.81 14.88
CA LYS A 151 16.60 7.69 14.17
C LYS A 151 18.12 7.82 14.34
N GLY A 152 18.66 7.19 15.38
CA GLY A 152 20.06 7.31 15.80
C GLY A 152 20.28 7.04 17.30
N GLY A 153 19.21 7.01 18.11
CA GLY A 153 19.31 6.69 19.55
C GLY A 153 19.67 7.89 20.43
N GLU A 154 19.77 9.10 19.87
CA GLU A 154 19.89 10.33 20.64
C GLU A 154 18.49 10.82 21.02
N ALA A 155 18.19 10.77 22.32
CA ALA A 155 17.00 11.42 22.86
C ALA A 155 17.24 12.93 22.79
N LEU A 156 16.28 13.67 22.23
CA LEU A 156 16.32 15.14 22.26
C LEU A 156 16.23 15.58 23.73
N ILE A 157 17.36 15.97 24.32
CA ILE A 157 17.39 16.71 25.58
C ILE A 157 16.92 18.13 25.24
N GLY A 158 15.61 18.37 25.34
CA GLY A 158 14.96 19.67 25.24
C GLY A 158 13.92 19.80 26.36
N PRO A 159 13.70 21.02 26.88
CA PRO A 159 13.56 21.28 28.31
C PRO A 159 12.30 20.64 28.93
N GLU A 160 12.42 20.29 30.21
CA GLU A 160 11.29 19.95 31.07
C GLU A 160 10.23 21.07 31.11
N ARG A 161 8.99 20.65 31.41
CA ARG A 161 7.74 21.43 31.65
C ARG A 161 6.89 21.65 30.39
N GLU A 162 5.57 21.48 30.42
CA GLU A 162 4.59 21.66 31.51
C GLU A 162 3.99 20.38 32.10
#